data_AF-A0A531K5F4-F1
#
_entry.id   AF-A0A531K5F4-F1
#
_cell.length_a   1.000
_cell.length_b   1.000
_cell.length_c   1.000
_cell.angle_alpha   90.00
_cell.angle_beta   90.00
_cell.angle_gamma   90.00
#
_symmetry.space_group_name_H-M   'P 1'
#
loop_
_entity.id
_entity.type
_entity.pdbx_description
1 polymer ?
#
loop_
_entity_poly.entity_id
_entity_poly.type
_entity_poly.pdbx_seq_one_letter_code
_entity_poly.pdbx_strand_id
1 'polypeptide(L)'
;MALAAAFTPFLPTSAFAHASDRGHVLLLPTGYYVAGGALAVAASFLVLALLPPDALDRFWRRRLPLFAFGDGTRAIVSLISFAGFAILLAAGLFGSRDPLSNPLPLVIWTLLWVGLALLHGLLGDLWSWLDPWYGPWRVVSRLIGRDGEEERLPAWLGSWPAVALFFA
;
A
#
# COMPACT_ATOMS: atom_id res chain seq x y z
N MET A 1 -22.27 7.99 -28.45
CA MET A 1 -22.17 9.26 -27.70
C MET A 1 -22.39 9.01 -26.20
N ALA A 2 -21.46 8.36 -25.49
CA ALA A 2 -21.56 8.20 -24.01
C ALA A 2 -20.24 7.83 -23.30
N LEU A 3 -19.07 8.16 -23.88
CA LEU A 3 -17.75 7.92 -23.24
C LEU A 3 -16.85 9.15 -23.40
N ALA A 4 -17.39 10.34 -23.14
CA ALA A 4 -16.65 11.60 -23.23
C ALA A 4 -16.69 12.43 -21.95
N ALA A 5 -17.16 11.87 -20.82
CA ALA A 5 -17.47 12.65 -19.62
C ALA A 5 -16.58 12.37 -18.39
N ALA A 6 -15.54 11.54 -18.47
CA ALA A 6 -14.76 11.14 -17.29
C ALA A 6 -13.36 11.79 -17.16
N PHE A 7 -12.96 12.69 -18.08
CA PHE A 7 -11.59 13.23 -18.14
C PHE A 7 -11.51 14.76 -18.10
N THR A 8 -12.26 15.39 -17.19
CA THR A 8 -12.17 16.84 -16.98
C THR A 8 -12.47 17.18 -15.52
N PRO A 9 -11.56 17.78 -14.72
CA PRO A 9 -10.15 18.10 -14.93
C PRO A 9 -9.21 17.54 -13.84
N PHE A 10 -8.21 16.74 -14.23
CA PHE A 10 -6.95 16.62 -13.48
C PHE A 10 -6.06 17.84 -13.76
N LEU A 11 -6.61 19.05 -13.62
CA LEU A 11 -5.78 20.24 -13.56
C LEU A 11 -5.19 20.28 -12.16
N PRO A 12 -3.85 20.35 -11.99
CA PRO A 12 -3.25 20.48 -10.69
C PRO A 12 -3.79 21.77 -10.07
N THR A 13 -4.66 21.62 -9.07
CA THR A 13 -4.99 22.72 -8.17
C THR A 13 -3.68 23.11 -7.50
N SER A 14 -3.40 24.41 -7.39
CA SER A 14 -2.26 24.89 -6.60
C SER A 14 -2.36 24.34 -5.18
N ALA A 15 -1.68 23.22 -4.94
CA ALA A 15 -1.46 22.72 -3.60
C ALA A 15 -0.57 23.75 -2.94
N PHE A 16 -1.09 24.43 -1.93
CA PHE A 16 -0.27 25.20 -1.00
C PHE A 16 0.64 24.19 -0.29
N ALA A 17 1.78 23.90 -0.91
CA ALA A 17 2.88 23.15 -0.32
C ALA A 17 3.47 24.02 0.80
N HIS A 18 2.75 24.13 1.92
CA HIS A 18 3.38 24.53 3.15
C HIS A 18 4.25 23.37 3.59
N ALA A 19 5.51 23.40 3.18
CA ALA A 19 6.56 22.68 3.89
C ALA A 19 6.49 23.17 5.34
N SER A 20 6.14 22.28 6.28
CA SER A 20 6.35 22.52 7.70
C SER A 20 7.87 22.56 7.92
N ASP A 21 8.47 23.70 7.61
CA ASP A 21 9.90 23.97 7.71
C ASP A 21 10.25 24.28 9.18
N ARG A 22 9.81 23.40 10.09
CA ARG A 22 10.30 23.40 11.45
C ARG A 22 11.51 22.49 11.46
N GLY A 23 12.68 23.09 11.26
CA GLY A 23 13.96 22.46 11.53
C GLY A 23 13.90 21.78 12.88
N HIS A 24 13.76 20.46 12.89
CA HIS A 24 13.97 19.67 14.08
C HIS A 24 15.45 19.80 14.40
N VAL A 25 15.76 20.62 15.40
CA VAL A 25 17.02 20.51 16.12
C VAL A 25 16.96 19.14 16.78
N LEU A 26 17.51 18.13 16.09
CA LEU A 26 17.61 16.76 16.57
C LEU A 26 18.47 16.81 17.85
N LEU A 27 17.81 16.86 19.00
CA LEU A 27 18.43 16.79 20.33
C LEU A 27 19.11 15.43 20.58
N LEU A 28 18.82 14.45 19.71
CA LEU A 28 19.41 13.11 19.72
C LEU A 28 20.75 13.08 18.95
N PRO A 29 21.73 12.28 19.39
CA PRO A 29 23.02 12.16 18.71
C PRO A 29 22.87 11.56 17.30
N THR A 30 22.75 12.43 16.29
CA THR A 30 22.43 12.06 14.90
C THR A 30 23.47 11.14 14.25
N GLY A 31 24.71 11.19 14.71
CA GLY A 31 25.80 10.35 14.19
C GLY A 31 25.48 8.85 14.24
N TYR A 32 24.92 8.36 15.34
CA TYR A 32 24.57 6.93 15.46
C TYR A 32 23.42 6.53 14.53
N TYR A 33 22.43 7.40 14.34
CA TYR A 33 21.32 7.15 13.42
C TYR A 33 21.77 7.12 11.96
N VAL A 34 22.65 8.06 11.57
CA VAL A 34 23.22 8.09 10.22
C VAL A 34 24.09 6.86 9.97
N ALA A 35 24.96 6.52 10.91
CA ALA A 35 25.80 5.33 10.80
C ALA A 35 24.97 4.04 10.73
N GLY A 36 23.96 3.91 11.60
CA GLY A 36 23.04 2.77 11.59
C GLY A 36 22.26 2.66 10.28
N GLY A 37 21.71 3.77 9.78
CA GLY A 37 21.03 3.82 8.49
C GLY A 37 21.94 3.45 7.32
N ALA A 38 23.16 4.01 7.28
CA ALA A 38 24.15 3.68 6.25
C ALA A 38 24.56 2.20 6.29
N LEU A 39 24.77 1.63 7.48
CA LEU A 39 25.09 0.22 7.66
C LEU A 39 23.94 -0.69 7.24
N ALA A 40 22.69 -0.34 7.58
CA ALA A 40 21.52 -1.10 7.16
C ALA A 40 21.40 -1.14 5.62
N VAL A 41 21.56 0.02 4.97
CA VAL A 41 21.55 0.12 3.50
C VAL A 41 22.69 -0.69 2.88
N ALA A 42 23.92 -0.56 3.40
CA ALA A 42 25.07 -1.32 2.93
C ALA A 42 24.86 -2.83 3.09
N ALA A 43 24.30 -3.27 4.23
CA ALA A 43 23.97 -4.66 4.46
C ALA A 43 22.89 -5.17 3.47
N SER A 44 21.86 -4.38 3.19
CA SER A 44 20.83 -4.73 2.18
C SER A 44 21.44 -4.93 0.79
N PHE A 45 22.30 -4.02 0.34
CA PHE A 45 23.00 -4.18 -0.94
C PHE A 45 23.96 -5.36 -0.94
N LEU A 46 24.68 -5.60 0.16
CA LEU A 46 25.58 -6.74 0.29
C LEU A 46 24.81 -8.07 0.18
N VAL A 47 23.66 -8.17 0.85
CA VAL A 47 22.78 -9.33 0.72
C VAL A 47 22.34 -9.49 -0.74
N LEU A 48 21.86 -8.43 -1.40
CA LEU A 48 21.45 -8.51 -2.80
C LEU A 48 22.60 -8.87 -3.76
N ALA A 49 23.82 -8.41 -3.48
CA ALA A 49 25.00 -8.68 -4.31
C ALA A 49 25.52 -10.11 -4.15
N LEU A 50 25.44 -10.67 -2.94
CA LEU A 50 25.97 -11.99 -2.62
C LEU A 50 24.93 -13.12 -2.78
N LEU A 51 23.65 -12.81 -2.68
CA LEU A 51 22.59 -13.82 -2.66
C LEU A 51 22.15 -14.15 -4.10
N PRO A 52 22.42 -15.38 -4.59
CA PRO A 52 22.02 -15.75 -5.95
C PRO A 52 20.50 -15.88 -6.04
N PRO A 53 19.85 -15.35 -7.10
CA PRO A 53 18.40 -15.42 -7.28
C PRO A 53 17.85 -16.84 -7.17
N ASP A 54 18.56 -17.83 -7.73
CA ASP A 54 18.14 -19.23 -7.73
C ASP A 54 18.01 -19.83 -6.32
N ALA A 55 18.82 -19.36 -5.37
CA ALA A 55 18.73 -19.83 -3.99
C ALA A 55 17.48 -19.29 -3.29
N LEU A 56 17.14 -18.03 -3.54
CA LEU A 56 15.93 -17.40 -3.02
C LEU A 56 14.67 -18.08 -3.59
N ASP A 57 14.68 -18.34 -4.90
CA ASP A 57 13.60 -19.05 -5.59
C ASP A 57 13.40 -20.47 -5.08
N ARG A 58 14.48 -21.23 -4.87
CA ARG A 58 14.39 -22.57 -4.26
C ARG A 58 13.86 -22.52 -2.84
N PHE A 59 14.27 -21.53 -2.05
CA PHE A 59 13.78 -21.34 -0.68
C PHE A 59 12.28 -21.02 -0.69
N TRP A 60 11.83 -20.11 -1.55
CA TRP A 60 10.43 -19.75 -1.68
C TRP A 60 9.53 -20.84 -2.25
N ARG A 61 10.07 -21.76 -3.06
CA ARG A 61 9.32 -22.96 -3.49
C ARG A 61 9.06 -23.95 -2.36
N ARG A 62 9.82 -23.89 -1.26
CA ARG A 62 9.64 -24.77 -0.08
C ARG A 62 8.60 -24.24 0.91
N ARG A 63 7.87 -23.17 0.58
CA ARG A 63 6.80 -22.65 1.44
C ARG A 63 5.75 -23.74 1.67
N LEU A 64 5.55 -24.11 2.93
CA LEU A 64 4.46 -24.98 3.34
C LEU A 64 3.24 -24.09 3.63
N PRO A 65 2.08 -24.36 3.02
CA PRO A 65 0.85 -23.66 3.40
C PRO A 65 0.50 -24.07 4.83
N LEU A 66 0.75 -23.19 5.80
CA LEU A 66 0.47 -23.45 7.21
C LEU A 66 -1.04 -23.49 7.48
N PHE A 67 -1.81 -22.69 6.73
CA PHE A 67 -3.26 -22.62 6.87
C PHE A 67 -3.91 -22.43 5.50
N ALA A 68 -4.82 -23.33 5.14
CA ALA A 68 -5.68 -23.20 3.96
C ALA A 68 -7.03 -22.65 4.39
N PHE A 69 -7.22 -21.36 4.27
CA PHE A 69 -8.49 -20.73 4.57
C PHE A 69 -9.34 -20.57 3.31
N GLY A 70 -10.66 -20.62 3.49
CA GLY A 70 -11.60 -20.42 2.41
C GLY A 70 -11.55 -18.99 1.86
N ASP A 71 -11.70 -18.91 0.55
CA ASP A 71 -11.76 -17.69 -0.24
C ASP A 71 -12.82 -16.69 0.25
N GLY A 72 -13.93 -17.19 0.81
CA GLY A 72 -14.99 -16.39 1.41
C GLY A 72 -14.56 -15.68 2.69
N THR A 73 -13.78 -16.33 3.57
CA THR A 73 -13.28 -15.71 4.81
C THR A 73 -12.36 -14.53 4.48
N ARG A 74 -11.47 -14.72 3.49
CA ARG A 74 -10.61 -13.65 2.98
C ARG A 74 -11.42 -12.47 2.45
N ALA A 75 -12.47 -12.73 1.67
CA ALA A 75 -13.35 -11.67 1.16
C ALA A 75 -14.06 -10.90 2.28
N ILE A 76 -14.49 -11.58 3.35
CA ILE A 76 -15.12 -10.93 4.52
C ILE A 76 -14.12 -10.01 5.24
N VAL A 77 -12.91 -10.51 5.53
CA VAL A 77 -11.85 -9.72 6.19
C VAL A 77 -11.47 -8.50 5.34
N SER A 78 -11.36 -8.69 4.03
CA SER A 78 -11.11 -7.59 3.09
C SER A 78 -12.25 -6.56 3.08
N LEU A 79 -13.52 -7.00 3.12
CA LEU A 79 -14.67 -6.09 3.16
C LEU A 79 -14.75 -5.28 4.47
N ILE A 80 -14.39 -5.90 5.59
CA ILE A 80 -14.24 -5.21 6.88
C ILE A 80 -13.10 -4.17 6.78
N SER A 81 -11.99 -4.54 6.17
CA SER A 81 -10.85 -3.65 5.95
C SER A 81 -11.23 -2.48 5.04
N PHE A 82 -12.03 -2.71 4.00
CA PHE A 82 -12.60 -1.68 3.14
C PHE A 82 -13.52 -0.73 3.91
N ALA A 83 -14.42 -1.25 4.74
CA ALA A 83 -15.30 -0.44 5.57
C ALA A 83 -14.50 0.44 6.53
N GLY A 84 -13.48 -0.13 7.19
CA GLY A 84 -12.54 0.63 8.03
C GLY A 84 -11.81 1.72 7.25
N PHE A 85 -11.30 1.40 6.05
CA PHE A 85 -10.64 2.37 5.17
C PHE A 85 -11.59 3.49 4.73
N ALA A 86 -12.85 3.19 4.38
CA ALA A 86 -13.85 4.18 4.04
C ALA A 86 -14.19 5.10 5.22
N ILE A 87 -14.26 4.56 6.44
CA ILE A 87 -14.44 5.36 7.67
C ILE A 87 -13.23 6.28 7.88
N LEU A 88 -12.00 5.80 7.66
CA LEU A 88 -10.81 6.64 7.76
C LEU A 88 -10.83 7.76 6.73
N LEU A 89 -11.21 7.47 5.47
CA LEU A 89 -11.37 8.50 4.45
C LEU A 89 -12.42 9.54 4.86
N ALA A 90 -13.57 9.11 5.39
CA ALA A 90 -14.59 10.01 5.91
C ALA A 90 -14.06 10.87 7.08
N ALA A 91 -13.31 10.28 8.02
CA ALA A 91 -12.66 11.01 9.10
C ALA A 91 -11.57 11.98 8.58
N GLY A 92 -10.88 11.63 7.50
CA GLY A 92 -9.92 12.50 6.81
C GLY A 92 -10.58 13.71 6.17
N LEU A 93 -11.70 13.50 5.48
CA LEU A 93 -12.39 14.53 4.70
C LEU A 93 -13.27 15.44 5.56
N PHE A 94 -13.98 14.88 6.55
CA PHE A 94 -14.95 15.61 7.38
C PHE A 94 -14.46 15.88 8.81
N GLY A 95 -13.39 15.22 9.26
CA GLY A 95 -12.86 15.36 10.60
C GLY A 95 -11.86 16.51 10.77
N SER A 96 -11.19 16.54 11.93
CA SER A 96 -10.19 17.55 12.25
C SER A 96 -9.00 17.51 11.29
N ARG A 97 -8.44 18.68 10.94
CA ARG A 97 -7.17 18.76 10.20
C ARG A 97 -5.94 18.63 11.10
N ASP A 98 -6.13 18.57 12.41
CA ASP A 98 -5.06 18.28 13.36
C ASP A 98 -4.67 16.79 13.28
N PRO A 99 -3.41 16.46 12.89
CA PRO A 99 -2.96 15.07 12.75
C PRO A 99 -3.03 14.24 14.03
N LEU A 100 -3.01 14.87 15.21
CA LEU A 100 -3.13 14.17 16.49
C LEU A 100 -4.57 13.78 16.81
N SER A 101 -5.53 14.55 16.30
CA SER A 101 -6.96 14.34 16.51
C SER A 101 -7.61 13.53 15.38
N ASN A 102 -7.04 13.55 14.18
CA ASN A 102 -7.53 12.80 13.04
C ASN A 102 -6.99 11.36 13.05
N PRO A 103 -7.84 10.32 13.03
CA PRO A 103 -7.36 8.94 13.01
C PRO A 103 -6.69 8.55 11.68
N LEU A 104 -6.98 9.23 10.56
CA LEU A 104 -6.44 8.85 9.25
C LEU A 104 -4.90 8.90 9.22
N PRO A 105 -4.22 10.03 9.57
CA PRO A 105 -2.76 10.07 9.57
C PRO A 105 -2.14 9.01 10.48
N LEU A 106 -2.67 8.83 11.69
CA LEU A 106 -2.13 7.88 12.67
C LEU A 106 -2.25 6.44 12.16
N VAL A 107 -3.40 6.04 11.62
CA VAL A 107 -3.59 4.67 11.14
C VAL A 107 -2.73 4.40 9.90
N ILE A 108 -2.69 5.31 8.93
CA ILE A 108 -1.93 5.12 7.70
C ILE A 108 -0.41 5.14 7.98
N TRP A 109 0.09 6.13 8.70
CA TRP A 109 1.53 6.30 8.89
C TRP A 109 2.11 5.42 9.98
N THR A 110 1.40 5.24 11.09
CA THR A 110 1.94 4.47 12.21
C THR A 110 1.50 3.03 12.14
N LEU A 111 0.19 2.76 12.10
CA LEU A 111 -0.28 1.37 12.20
C LEU A 111 -0.02 0.59 10.91
N LEU A 112 -0.28 1.19 9.74
CA LEU A 112 -0.12 0.52 8.45
C LEU A 112 1.35 0.54 7.99
N TRP A 113 1.99 1.71 7.87
CA TRP A 113 3.36 1.73 7.36
C TRP A 113 4.41 1.17 8.32
N VAL A 114 4.30 1.41 9.63
CA VAL A 114 5.27 0.88 10.60
C VAL A 114 4.80 -0.45 11.17
N GLY A 115 3.60 -0.47 11.77
CA GLY A 115 3.08 -1.64 12.47
C GLY A 115 2.90 -2.86 11.55
N LEU A 116 2.16 -2.69 10.45
CA LEU A 116 1.88 -3.79 9.53
C LEU A 116 3.14 -4.23 8.79
N ALA A 117 4.06 -3.34 8.42
CA ALA A 117 5.32 -3.75 7.79
C ALA A 117 6.18 -4.63 8.71
N LEU A 118 6.31 -4.26 9.99
CA LEU A 118 7.01 -5.08 10.99
C LEU A 118 6.30 -6.43 11.18
N LEU A 119 4.97 -6.41 11.30
CA LEU A 119 4.19 -7.62 11.50
C LEU A 119 4.21 -8.52 10.27
N HIS A 120 4.25 -7.96 9.07
CA HIS A 120 4.38 -8.70 7.80
C HIS A 120 5.76 -9.38 7.73
N GLY A 121 6.83 -8.70 8.16
CA GLY A 121 8.15 -9.32 8.27
C GLY A 121 8.19 -10.50 9.24
N LEU A 122 7.37 -10.49 10.29
CA LEU A 122 7.32 -11.53 11.31
C LEU A 122 6.35 -12.69 10.99
N LEU A 123 5.14 -12.36 10.55
CA LEU A 123 4.04 -13.31 10.34
C LEU A 123 3.85 -13.71 8.87
N GLY A 124 4.50 -13.02 7.93
CA GLY A 124 4.35 -13.24 6.50
C GLY A 124 3.22 -12.42 5.88
N ASP A 125 2.52 -13.00 4.90
CA ASP A 125 1.59 -12.28 4.02
C ASP A 125 0.25 -11.93 4.69
N LEU A 126 0.28 -10.90 5.54
CA LEU A 126 -0.90 -10.30 6.15
C LEU A 126 -1.69 -9.42 5.18
N TRP A 127 -1.01 -8.84 4.19
CA TRP A 127 -1.65 -7.93 3.24
C TRP A 127 -2.70 -8.65 2.40
N SER A 128 -2.46 -9.91 2.03
CA SER A 128 -3.46 -10.72 1.32
C SER A 128 -4.84 -10.72 1.99
N TRP A 129 -4.90 -10.57 3.30
CA TRP A 129 -6.13 -10.53 4.10
C TRP A 129 -6.70 -9.12 4.28
N LEU A 130 -5.83 -8.16 4.60
CA LEU A 130 -6.20 -6.79 4.94
C LEU A 130 -6.41 -5.90 3.71
N ASP A 131 -6.02 -6.36 2.52
CA ASP A 131 -6.24 -5.66 1.26
C ASP A 131 -7.70 -5.19 1.17
N PRO A 132 -7.98 -3.88 1.14
CA PRO A 132 -9.35 -3.37 1.18
C PRO A 132 -10.06 -3.46 -0.18
N TRP A 133 -9.40 -3.93 -1.24
CA TRP A 133 -9.94 -3.90 -2.60
C TRP A 133 -10.44 -5.27 -3.05
N TYR A 134 -9.84 -6.35 -2.56
CA TYR A 134 -10.18 -7.73 -2.94
C TYR A 134 -11.67 -8.06 -2.71
N GLY A 135 -12.22 -7.73 -1.54
CA GLY A 135 -13.60 -8.01 -1.13
C GLY A 135 -14.61 -7.23 -2.00
N PRO A 136 -14.52 -5.89 -2.08
CA PRO A 136 -15.36 -5.09 -2.97
C PRO A 136 -15.27 -5.56 -4.43
N TRP A 137 -14.08 -5.83 -4.94
CA TRP A 137 -13.88 -6.33 -6.30
C TRP A 137 -14.63 -7.64 -6.52
N ARG A 138 -14.53 -8.60 -5.58
CA ARG A 138 -15.23 -9.87 -5.64
C ARG A 138 -16.76 -9.72 -5.59
N VAL A 139 -17.27 -8.75 -4.86
CA VAL A 139 -18.71 -8.45 -4.83
C VAL A 139 -19.14 -7.89 -6.19
N VAL A 140 -18.38 -6.96 -6.74
CA VAL A 140 -18.67 -6.34 -8.04
C VAL A 140 -18.56 -7.35 -9.19
N SER A 141 -17.52 -8.19 -9.22
CA SER A 141 -17.34 -9.23 -10.24
C SER A 141 -18.51 -10.21 -10.26
N ARG A 142 -19.01 -10.60 -9.08
CA ARG A 142 -20.21 -11.45 -8.92
C ARG A 142 -21.45 -10.81 -9.50
N LEU A 143 -21.68 -9.53 -9.19
CA LEU A 143 -22.86 -8.80 -9.66
C LEU A 143 -22.85 -8.59 -11.17
N ILE A 144 -21.66 -8.44 -11.77
CA ILE A 144 -21.49 -8.25 -13.23
C ILE A 144 -21.38 -9.60 -13.96
N GLY A 145 -21.31 -10.73 -13.25
CA GLY A 145 -21.17 -12.07 -13.83
C GLY A 145 -19.77 -12.35 -14.39
N ARG A 146 -18.75 -11.61 -13.95
CA ARG A 146 -17.33 -11.71 -14.37
C ARG A 146 -16.48 -12.49 -13.36
N ASP A 147 -17.11 -13.39 -12.61
CA ASP A 147 -16.43 -14.17 -11.57
C ASP A 147 -15.36 -15.08 -12.20
N GLY A 148 -14.09 -14.76 -11.93
CA GLY A 148 -12.94 -15.55 -12.38
C GLY A 148 -12.30 -15.12 -13.70
N GLU A 149 -12.75 -14.03 -14.33
CA GLU A 149 -12.00 -13.43 -15.44
C GLU A 149 -10.79 -12.64 -14.90
N GLU A 150 -9.57 -13.08 -15.22
CA GLU A 150 -8.39 -12.22 -15.15
C GLU A 150 -8.60 -11.07 -16.14
N GLU A 151 -9.04 -9.91 -15.65
CA GLU A 151 -9.11 -8.69 -16.46
C GLU A 151 -7.70 -8.24 -16.83
N ARG A 152 -7.23 -8.77 -17.95
CA ARG A 152 -5.99 -8.30 -18.57
C ARG A 152 -6.28 -6.94 -19.17
N LEU A 153 -5.62 -5.92 -18.62
CA LEU A 153 -5.62 -4.60 -19.24
C LEU A 153 -5.17 -4.74 -20.72
N PRO A 154 -5.79 -3.99 -21.64
CA PRO A 154 -5.37 -3.99 -23.03
C PRO A 154 -3.87 -3.69 -23.14
N ALA A 155 -3.15 -4.40 -24.00
CA ALA A 155 -1.69 -4.24 -24.14
C ALA A 155 -1.28 -2.78 -24.47
N TRP A 156 -2.15 -2.03 -25.15
CA TRP A 156 -1.93 -0.61 -25.45
C TRP A 156 -2.04 0.31 -24.22
N LEU A 157 -2.79 -0.09 -23.19
CA LEU A 157 -2.86 0.66 -21.93
C LEU A 157 -1.62 0.39 -21.08
N GLY A 158 -1.09 -0.84 -21.10
CA GLY A 158 0.22 -1.21 -20.56
C GLY A 158 0.68 -0.38 -19.36
N SER A 159 1.82 0.32 -19.52
CA SER A 159 2.39 1.21 -18.50
C SER A 159 2.03 2.69 -18.69
N TRP A 160 1.24 3.04 -19.71
CA TRP A 160 0.92 4.43 -20.03
C TRP A 160 0.24 5.22 -18.90
N PRO A 161 -0.68 4.63 -18.11
CA PRO A 161 -1.23 5.31 -16.93
C PRO A 161 -0.15 5.69 -15.91
N ALA A 162 0.85 4.83 -15.68
CA ALA A 162 1.95 5.11 -14.75
C ALA A 162 2.85 6.24 -15.28
N VAL A 163 3.11 6.27 -16.59
CA VAL A 163 3.86 7.35 -17.25
C VAL A 163 3.09 8.67 -17.12
N ALA A 164 1.79 8.67 -17.42
CA ALA A 164 0.94 9.85 -17.29
C ALA A 164 0.92 10.37 -15.85
N LEU A 165 0.78 9.49 -14.85
CA LEU A 165 0.80 9.87 -13.44
C LEU A 165 2.16 10.40 -13.00
N PHE A 166 3.27 9.86 -13.52
CA PHE A 166 4.62 10.35 -13.21
C PHE A 166 4.85 11.78 -13.71
N PHE A 167 4.22 12.17 -14.82
CA PHE A 167 4.36 13.50 -15.42
C PHE A 167 3.25 14.50 -15.04
N ALA A 168 2.21 14.05 -14.32
CA ALA A 168 1.12 14.89 -13.83
C ALA A 168 1.50 15.60 -12.52
#